data_AF-A0A8I0E2N7-F1
#
_entry.id   AF-A0A8I0E2N7-F1
#
_cell.length_a   1.000
_cell.length_b   1.000
_cell.length_c   1.000
_cell.angle_alpha   90.00
_cell.angle_beta   90.00
_cell.angle_gamma   90.00
#
_symmetry.space_group_name_H-M   'P 1'
#
loop_
_entity.id
_entity.type
_entity.pdbx_description
1 polymer ?
#
loop_
_entity_poly.entity_id
_entity_poly.type
_entity_poly.pdbx_seq_one_letter_code
_entity_poly.pdbx_strand_id
1 'polypeptide(L)'
;MEDYLKQALEIVKAQASVRTMTEEEITSMLKKLTTSIRNVAVETSPEEGEPMEGMDPKKAIREKSITCMECGKTFKVLTKRHLATHGLSPKEYKEKWGYKKDTSLVAKSLARDRRKKMQDMRLWEKRGIAKAAAE
;
A
#
# COMPACT_ATOMS: atom_id res chain seq x y z
N MET A 1 21.51 -0.83 -7.35
CA MET A 1 21.16 0.28 -8.28
C MET A 1 21.63 -0.04 -9.71
N GLU A 2 22.72 -0.79 -9.86
CA GLU A 2 23.25 -1.28 -11.15
C GLU A 2 22.40 -2.36 -11.83
N ASP A 3 21.56 -3.09 -11.09
CA ASP A 3 20.77 -4.20 -11.64
C ASP A 3 19.68 -3.75 -12.62
N TYR A 4 19.02 -2.62 -12.34
CA TYR A 4 17.98 -2.07 -13.22
C TYR A 4 18.54 -1.58 -14.56
N LEU A 5 19.77 -1.07 -14.55
CA LEU A 5 20.49 -0.68 -15.75
C LEU A 5 20.82 -1.90 -16.61
N LYS A 6 21.31 -2.98 -16.00
CA LYS A 6 21.58 -4.24 -16.71
C LYS A 6 20.30 -4.82 -17.34
N GLN A 7 19.20 -4.87 -16.60
CA GLN A 7 17.91 -5.36 -17.12
C GLN A 7 17.38 -4.49 -18.27
N ALA A 8 17.46 -3.16 -18.15
CA ALA A 8 17.05 -2.26 -19.22
C ALA A 8 17.93 -2.42 -20.47
N LEU A 9 19.24 -2.63 -20.31
CA LEU A 9 20.16 -2.87 -21.43
C LEU A 9 19.84 -4.17 -22.18
N GLU A 10 19.49 -5.26 -21.47
CA GLU A 10 19.09 -6.51 -22.14
C GLU A 10 17.83 -6.35 -22.98
N ILE A 11 16.83 -5.61 -22.48
CA ILE A 11 15.60 -5.32 -23.20
C ILE A 11 15.90 -4.49 -24.46
N VAL A 12 16.73 -3.46 -24.34
CA VAL A 12 17.12 -2.61 -25.48
C VAL A 12 17.91 -3.42 -26.51
N LYS A 13 18.82 -4.30 -26.08
CA LYS A 13 19.59 -5.18 -26.96
C LYS A 13 18.68 -6.16 -27.73
N ALA A 14 17.69 -6.74 -27.07
CA ALA A 14 16.69 -7.59 -27.72
C ALA A 14 15.88 -6.80 -28.77
N GLN A 15 15.46 -5.58 -28.44
CA GLN A 15 14.69 -4.73 -29.36
C GLN A 15 15.52 -4.29 -30.58
N ALA A 16 16.79 -3.92 -30.37
CA ALA A 16 17.71 -3.54 -31.44
C ALA A 16 18.09 -4.72 -32.35
N SER A 17 17.92 -5.96 -31.88
CA SER A 17 18.12 -7.16 -32.70
C SER A 17 16.95 -7.43 -33.66
N VAL A 18 15.76 -6.89 -33.36
CA VAL A 18 14.53 -7.07 -34.16
C VAL A 18 14.37 -5.94 -35.18
N ARG A 19 14.76 -4.71 -34.83
CA ARG A 19 14.61 -3.53 -35.67
C ARG A 19 15.85 -2.64 -35.59
N THR A 20 16.24 -2.05 -36.71
CA THR A 20 17.24 -0.97 -36.75
C THR A 20 16.72 0.28 -36.06
N MET A 21 17.43 0.74 -35.05
CA MET A 21 17.08 1.89 -34.21
C MET A 21 18.13 3.00 -34.37
N THR A 22 17.71 4.25 -34.16
CA THR A 22 18.65 5.37 -34.08
C THR A 22 19.26 5.49 -32.68
N GLU A 23 20.40 6.17 -32.57
CA GLU A 23 21.09 6.40 -31.28
C GLU A 23 20.20 7.15 -30.26
N GLU A 24 19.40 8.09 -30.74
CA GLU A 24 18.44 8.84 -29.94
C GLU A 24 17.30 7.94 -29.41
N GLU A 25 16.78 7.02 -30.23
CA GLU A 25 15.74 6.07 -29.80
C GLU A 25 16.28 5.12 -28.73
N ILE A 26 17.52 4.63 -28.89
CA ILE A 26 18.18 3.72 -27.93
C ILE A 26 18.34 4.39 -26.57
N THR A 27 18.90 5.61 -26.54
CA THR A 27 19.12 6.36 -25.29
C THR A 27 17.80 6.77 -24.62
N SER A 28 16.79 7.13 -25.41
CA SER A 28 15.45 7.46 -24.92
C SER A 28 14.75 6.24 -24.31
N MET A 29 14.80 5.08 -24.97
CA MET A 29 14.25 3.84 -24.44
C MET A 29 14.95 3.40 -23.15
N LEU A 30 16.28 3.47 -23.11
CA LEU A 30 17.05 3.08 -21.92
C LEU A 30 16.63 3.91 -20.69
N LYS A 31 16.52 5.23 -20.84
CA LYS A 31 16.06 6.14 -19.76
C LYS A 31 14.63 5.84 -19.31
N LYS A 32 13.73 5.56 -20.27
CA LYS A 32 12.34 5.20 -19.96
C LYS A 32 12.24 3.88 -19.22
N LEU A 33 12.95 2.84 -19.68
CA LEU A 33 12.92 1.50 -19.09
C LEU A 33 13.54 1.49 -17.70
N THR A 34 14.71 2.12 -17.52
CA THR A 34 15.32 2.25 -16.18
C THR A 34 14.41 2.96 -15.19
N THR A 35 13.76 4.05 -15.59
CA THR A 35 12.79 4.76 -14.74
C THR A 35 11.55 3.91 -14.47
N SER A 36 11.03 3.23 -15.48
CA SER A 36 9.84 2.38 -15.36
C SER A 36 10.09 1.17 -14.47
N ILE A 37 11.20 0.45 -14.66
CA ILE A 37 11.62 -0.68 -13.83
C ILE A 37 11.85 -0.22 -12.39
N ARG A 38 12.51 0.93 -12.20
CA ARG A 38 12.69 1.52 -10.86
C ARG A 38 11.35 1.82 -10.21
N ASN A 39 10.40 2.42 -10.93
CA ASN A 39 9.08 2.71 -10.40
C ASN A 39 8.32 1.44 -10.04
N VAL A 40 8.37 0.39 -10.88
CA VAL A 40 7.72 -0.90 -10.59
C VAL A 40 8.36 -1.59 -9.38
N ALA A 41 9.69 -1.53 -9.26
CA ALA A 41 10.40 -2.06 -8.10
C ALA A 41 10.05 -1.29 -6.82
N VAL A 42 9.88 0.04 -6.90
CA VAL A 42 9.47 0.89 -5.78
C VAL A 42 7.98 0.69 -5.43
N GLU A 43 7.08 0.50 -6.41
CA GLU A 43 5.67 0.18 -6.13
C GLU A 43 5.46 -1.22 -5.53
N THR A 44 6.42 -2.12 -5.75
CA THR A 44 6.43 -3.48 -5.15
C THR A 44 7.07 -3.50 -3.77
N SER A 45 7.89 -2.50 -3.42
CA SER A 45 8.44 -2.38 -2.08
C SER A 45 7.54 -1.46 -1.24
N PRO A 46 6.83 -1.95 -0.22
CA PRO A 46 6.26 -1.03 0.76
C PRO A 46 7.44 -0.30 1.38
N GLU A 47 7.64 0.97 1.02
CA GLU A 47 8.72 1.84 1.50
C GLU A 47 9.13 1.43 2.91
N GLU A 48 10.32 0.83 3.02
CA GLU A 48 11.05 0.69 4.27
C GLU A 48 11.48 2.11 4.65
N GLY A 49 10.52 2.87 5.18
CA GLY A 49 10.80 4.09 5.91
C GLY A 49 11.46 3.68 7.21
N GLU A 50 12.71 4.09 7.36
CA GLU A 50 13.40 4.26 8.62
C GLU A 50 12.43 4.68 9.76
N PRO A 51 12.55 4.13 10.99
CA PRO A 51 11.63 4.43 12.08
C PRO A 51 11.63 5.94 12.35
N MET A 52 10.62 6.64 11.83
CA MET A 52 10.50 8.08 12.05
C MET A 52 9.99 8.33 13.46
N GLU A 53 10.95 8.45 14.38
CA GLU A 53 10.75 8.97 15.73
C GLU A 53 9.98 10.29 15.65
N GLY A 54 8.81 10.36 16.29
CA GLY A 54 8.07 11.62 16.45
C GLY A 54 6.86 11.84 15.53
N MET A 55 6.40 10.86 14.75
CA MET A 55 5.11 11.03 14.05
C MET A 55 3.92 10.94 15.00
N ASP A 56 3.08 11.98 14.98
CA ASP A 56 1.79 11.94 15.66
C ASP A 56 0.98 10.72 15.18
N PRO A 57 0.34 9.96 16.09
CA PRO A 57 -0.47 8.80 15.75
C PRO A 57 -1.57 9.13 14.72
N LYS A 58 -2.11 10.35 14.80
CA LYS A 58 -3.10 10.89 13.85
C LYS A 58 -2.54 11.13 12.44
N LYS A 59 -1.26 11.47 12.32
CA LYS A 59 -0.58 11.72 11.03
C LYS A 59 -0.17 10.42 10.34
N ALA A 60 -0.03 9.33 11.08
CA ALA A 60 0.24 8.00 10.51
C ALA A 60 -0.88 7.50 9.59
N ILE A 61 -2.12 7.98 9.74
CA ILE A 61 -3.27 7.62 8.89
C ILE A 61 -3.45 8.67 7.78
N ARG A 62 -2.92 8.37 6.59
CA ARG A 62 -3.02 9.21 5.38
C ARG A 62 -4.28 8.85 4.56
N GLU A 63 -4.52 9.61 3.49
CA GLU A 63 -5.70 9.40 2.63
C GLU A 63 -5.62 8.06 1.89
N LYS A 64 -4.45 7.72 1.32
CA LYS A 64 -4.24 6.51 0.51
C LYS A 64 -3.52 5.38 1.25
N SER A 65 -2.92 5.65 2.41
CA SER A 65 -2.11 4.68 3.15
C SER A 65 -2.11 4.95 4.66
N ILE A 66 -1.65 3.96 5.43
CA ILE A 66 -1.39 4.03 6.86
C ILE A 66 0.03 3.51 7.12
N THR A 67 0.82 4.28 7.85
CA THR A 67 2.19 3.91 8.23
C THR A 67 2.17 3.21 9.60
N CYS A 68 2.88 2.09 9.72
CA CYS A 68 3.07 1.39 10.99
C CYS A 68 4.10 2.14 11.83
N MET A 69 3.76 2.45 13.09
CA MET A 69 4.65 3.18 14.00
C MET A 69 5.79 2.32 14.55
N GLU A 70 5.65 0.99 14.53
CA GLU A 70 6.69 0.06 15.02
C GLU A 70 7.78 -0.22 13.98
N CYS A 71 7.43 -0.23 12.70
CA CYS A 71 8.35 -0.65 11.64
C CYS A 71 8.45 0.31 10.45
N GLY A 72 7.75 1.45 10.47
CA GLY A 72 7.77 2.45 9.40
C GLY A 72 7.15 1.99 8.07
N LYS A 73 6.74 0.73 7.95
CA LYS A 73 6.16 0.17 6.72
C LYS A 73 4.79 0.76 6.44
N THR A 74 4.55 1.06 5.17
CA THR A 74 3.31 1.68 4.69
C THR A 74 2.35 0.63 4.14
N PHE A 75 1.10 0.64 4.59
CA PHE A 75 0.04 -0.30 4.21
C PHE A 75 -1.24 0.43 3.83
N LYS A 76 -2.21 -0.26 3.21
CA LYS A 76 -3.59 0.28 3.07
C LYS A 76 -4.44 0.00 4.32
N VAL A 77 -4.13 -1.09 5.01
CA VAL A 77 -4.79 -1.56 6.24
C VAL A 77 -3.73 -2.11 7.17
N LEU A 78 -3.69 -1.63 8.42
CA LEU A 78 -2.91 -2.28 9.46
C LEU A 78 -3.68 -3.53 9.91
N THR A 79 -3.22 -4.69 9.46
CA THR A 79 -3.89 -5.95 9.74
C THR A 79 -3.48 -6.51 11.11
N LYS A 80 -4.36 -7.30 11.72
CA LYS A 80 -4.03 -8.04 12.95
C LYS A 80 -2.80 -8.94 12.77
N ARG A 81 -2.63 -9.50 11.56
CA ARG A 81 -1.50 -10.36 11.22
C ARG A 81 -0.16 -9.62 11.26
N HIS A 82 -0.14 -8.38 10.76
CA HIS A 82 1.06 -7.54 10.82
C HIS A 82 1.40 -7.13 12.26
N LEU A 83 0.39 -6.74 13.04
CA LEU A 83 0.59 -6.39 14.46
C LEU A 83 1.08 -7.60 15.28
N ALA A 84 0.59 -8.80 14.97
CA ALA A 84 1.05 -10.04 15.59
C ALA A 84 2.53 -10.35 15.31
N THR A 85 3.09 -9.91 14.17
CA THR A 85 4.53 -10.01 13.89
C THR A 85 5.36 -9.20 14.89
N HIS A 86 4.79 -8.13 15.43
CA HIS A 86 5.39 -7.30 16.49
C HIS A 86 5.00 -7.75 17.89
N GLY A 87 4.29 -8.87 18.04
CA GLY A 87 3.78 -9.35 19.32
C GLY A 87 2.68 -8.47 19.94
N LEU A 88 2.04 -7.60 19.15
CA LEU A 88 1.03 -6.65 19.62
C LEU A 88 -0.37 -7.02 19.12
N SER A 89 -1.37 -6.91 19.99
CA SER A 89 -2.77 -6.88 19.58
C SER A 89 -3.16 -5.49 19.07
N PRO A 90 -4.25 -5.36 18.29
CA PRO A 90 -4.77 -4.07 17.88
C PRO A 90 -5.15 -3.14 19.04
N LYS A 91 -5.45 -3.69 20.23
CA LYS A 91 -5.76 -2.89 21.41
C LYS A 91 -4.50 -2.34 22.04
N GLU A 92 -3.50 -3.19 22.26
CA GLU A 92 -2.20 -2.81 22.81
C GLU A 92 -1.47 -1.82 21.90
N TYR A 93 -1.49 -2.05 20.58
CA TYR A 93 -0.94 -1.08 19.62
C TYR A 93 -1.63 0.29 19.73
N LYS A 94 -2.95 0.32 19.90
CA LYS A 94 -3.68 1.58 20.07
C LYS A 94 -3.33 2.27 21.39
N GLU A 95 -3.19 1.51 22.47
CA GLU A 95 -2.85 2.05 23.79
C GLU A 95 -1.41 2.58 23.82
N LYS A 96 -0.45 1.80 23.31
CA LYS A 96 0.97 2.15 23.22
C LYS A 96 1.20 3.45 22.46
N TRP A 97 0.46 3.66 21.37
CA TRP A 97 0.56 4.85 20.52
C TRP A 97 -0.55 5.87 20.76
N GLY A 98 -1.36 5.75 21.83
CA GLY A 98 -2.37 6.77 22.18
C GLY A 98 -3.52 6.97 21.16
N TYR A 99 -3.84 5.96 20.34
CA TYR A 99 -5.01 5.99 19.46
C TYR A 99 -6.31 5.84 20.25
N LYS A 100 -7.37 6.58 19.85
CA LYS A 100 -8.71 6.34 20.40
C LYS A 100 -9.17 4.92 20.06
N LYS A 101 -9.89 4.28 20.99
CA LYS A 101 -10.37 2.89 20.86
C LYS A 101 -11.15 2.64 19.56
N ASP A 102 -11.98 3.60 19.14
CA ASP A 102 -12.80 3.52 17.91
C ASP A 102 -12.08 3.91 16.61
N THR A 103 -10.81 4.26 16.69
CA THR A 103 -10.05 4.67 15.49
C THR A 103 -9.85 3.46 14.57
N SER A 104 -10.19 3.61 13.30
CA SER A 104 -9.94 2.59 12.27
C SER A 104 -8.47 2.64 11.85
N LEU A 105 -7.76 1.51 11.92
CA LEU A 105 -6.38 1.37 11.44
C LEU A 105 -6.34 1.10 9.93
N VAL A 106 -7.04 1.92 9.16
CA VAL A 106 -7.25 1.77 7.72
C VAL A 106 -7.08 3.13 7.05
N ALA A 107 -6.54 3.16 5.84
CA ALA A 107 -6.48 4.38 5.03
C ALA A 107 -7.88 5.02 4.88
N LYS A 108 -7.94 6.35 4.92
CA LYS A 108 -9.24 7.08 4.93
C LYS A 108 -10.07 6.82 3.68
N SER A 109 -9.43 6.72 2.51
CA SER A 109 -10.13 6.40 1.25
C SER A 109 -10.81 5.04 1.32
N LEU A 110 -10.08 4.00 1.74
CA LEU A 110 -10.61 2.65 1.85
C LEU A 110 -11.72 2.53 2.90
N ALA A 111 -11.62 3.29 4.01
CA ALA A 111 -12.69 3.37 4.99
C ALA A 111 -13.96 4.01 4.41
N ARG A 112 -13.83 5.08 3.60
CA ARG A 112 -14.93 5.74 2.90
C ARG A 112 -15.58 4.81 1.88
N ASP A 113 -14.78 4.12 1.08
CA ASP A 113 -15.26 3.18 0.06
C ASP A 113 -16.04 2.01 0.68
N ARG A 114 -15.53 1.45 1.78
CA ARG A 114 -16.25 0.39 2.52
C ARG A 114 -17.58 0.90 3.07
N ARG A 115 -17.64 2.11 3.63
CA ARG A 115 -18.90 2.69 4.11
C ARG A 115 -19.89 2.90 2.97
N LYS A 116 -19.44 3.45 1.83
CA LYS A 116 -20.28 3.65 0.65
C LYS A 116 -20.84 2.33 0.13
N LYS A 117 -20.01 1.30 0.01
CA LYS A 117 -20.44 -0.04 -0.43
C LYS A 117 -21.42 -0.70 0.54
N MET A 118 -21.21 -0.55 1.85
CA MET A 118 -22.15 -1.03 2.87
C MET A 118 -23.50 -0.33 2.75
N GLN A 119 -23.51 1.00 2.51
CA GLN A 119 -24.73 1.77 2.34
C GLN A 119 -25.51 1.33 1.10
N ASP A 120 -24.82 1.19 -0.03
CA ASP A 120 -25.40 0.72 -1.29
C ASP A 120 -26.02 -0.68 -1.17
N MET A 121 -25.35 -1.58 -0.47
CA MET A 121 -25.82 -2.96 -0.29
C MET A 121 -26.95 -3.11 0.75
N ARG A 122 -27.24 -2.08 1.56
CA ARG A 122 -28.27 -2.07 2.65
C ARG A 122 -28.28 -3.37 3.47
N LEU A 123 -27.10 -3.93 3.79
CA LEU A 123 -26.97 -5.26 4.41
C LEU A 123 -27.71 -5.41 5.74
N TRP A 124 -27.94 -4.30 6.46
CA TRP A 124 -28.68 -4.31 7.73
C TRP A 124 -30.17 -4.59 7.56
N GLU A 125 -30.76 -4.28 6.40
CA GLU A 125 -32.18 -4.56 6.12
C GLU A 125 -32.41 -6.04 5.83
N LYS A 126 -31.50 -6.65 5.05
CA LYS A 126 -31.53 -8.10 4.79
C LYS A 126 -31.39 -8.91 6.09
N ARG A 127 -30.66 -8.37 7.07
CA ARG A 127 -30.45 -9.01 8.37
C ARG A 127 -31.64 -8.82 9.33
N GLY A 128 -32.37 -7.72 9.22
CA GLY A 128 -33.64 -7.52 9.91
C GLY A 128 -34.72 -8.49 9.42
N ILE A 129 -34.81 -8.68 8.10
CA ILE A 129 -35.75 -9.64 7.48
C ILE A 129 -35.41 -11.08 7.89
N ALA A 130 -34.13 -11.47 7.86
CA ALA A 130 -33.71 -12.81 8.27
C ALA A 130 -33.96 -13.09 9.77
N LYS A 131 -33.89 -12.06 10.61
CA LYS A 131 -34.20 -12.19 12.05
C LYS A 131 -35.70 -12.29 12.30
N ALA A 132 -36.52 -11.52 11.57
CA ALA A 132 -37.98 -11.59 11.64
C ALA A 132 -38.57 -12.87 11.02
N ALA A 133 -37.84 -13.55 10.13
CA ALA A 133 -38.24 -14.84 9.57
C ALA A 133 -37.77 -16.05 10.42
N ALA A 134 -36.93 -15.83 11.43
CA ALA A 134 -36.43 -16.86 12.33
C ALA A 134 -37.10 -16.83 13.72
N GLU A 135 -38.04 -15.90 13.92
CA GLU A 135 -38.89 -15.72 15.10
C GLU A 135 -40.34 -16.05 14.72
#